data_AF-A0A0S9C884-F1
#
_entry.id   AF-A0A0S9C884-F1
#
_cell.length_a   1.000
_cell.length_b   1.000
_cell.length_c   1.000
_cell.angle_alpha   90.00
_cell.angle_beta   90.00
_cell.angle_gamma   90.00
#
_symmetry.space_group_name_H-M   'P 1'
#
loop_
_entity.id
_entity.type
_entity.pdbx_description
1 polymer ?
#
loop_
_entity_poly.entity_id
_entity_poly.type
_entity_poly.pdbx_seq_one_letter_code
_entity_poly.pdbx_strand_id
1 'polypeptide(L)' 'MARRERTRHLIELGGLVHKAGLVDLAGDDRATIYGALLELVGKARSGTADDVLALWKRRGRRAFDSEAEGSRTDA' A
#
# COMPACT_ATOMS: atom_id res chain seq x y z
N MET A 1 19.56 8.20 -15.90
CA MET A 1 18.10 7.99 -15.84
C MET A 1 17.69 6.98 -14.76
N ALA A 2 18.26 5.77 -14.74
CA ALA A 2 17.87 4.68 -13.81
C ALA A 2 17.81 5.06 -12.30
N ARG A 3 18.73 5.91 -11.80
CA ARG A 3 18.70 6.31 -10.38
C ARG A 3 17.50 7.20 -10.02
N ARG A 4 17.12 8.13 -10.90
CA ARG A 4 15.96 9.01 -10.69
C ARG A 4 14.67 8.19 -10.68
N GLU A 5 14.55 7.24 -11.61
CA GLU A 5 13.40 6.33 -11.69
C GLU A 5 13.29 5.44 -10.45
N ARG A 6 14.40 4.84 -10.00
CA ARG A 6 14.42 4.05 -8.77
C ARG A 6 14.01 4.86 -7.54
N THR A 7 14.53 6.08 -7.39
CA THR A 7 14.15 6.95 -6.27
C THR A 7 12.66 7.29 -6.31
N ARG A 8 12.12 7.66 -7.49
CA ARG A 8 10.69 7.94 -7.65
C ARG A 8 9.85 6.72 -7.26
N HIS A 9 10.20 5.54 -7.76
CA HIS A 9 9.49 4.30 -7.46
C HIS A 9 9.47 3.98 -5.97
N LEU A 10 10.61 4.12 -5.27
CA LEU A 10 10.68 3.88 -3.82
C LEU A 10 9.86 4.91 -3.02
N ILE A 11 9.81 6.16 -3.47
CA ILE A 11 8.97 7.20 -2.85
C ILE A 11 7.49 6.87 -3.06
N GLU A 12 7.09 6.48 -4.27
CA GLU A 12 5.71 6.08 -4.57
C GLU A 12 5.27 4.92 -3.67
N LEU A 13 6.11 3.88 -3.53
CA LEU A 13 5.84 2.75 -2.65
C LEU A 13 5.77 3.17 -1.18
N GLY A 14 6.68 4.02 -0.71
CA GLY A 14 6.65 4.57 0.65
C GLY A 14 5.37 5.38 0.91
N GLY A 15 4.91 6.14 -0.08
CA GLY A 15 3.65 6.88 -0.03
C GLY A 15 2.43 5.98 0.16
N LEU A 16 2.43 4.76 -0.41
CA LEU A 16 1.35 3.79 -0.20
C LEU A 16 1.29 3.28 1.24
N VAL A 17 2.46 3.06 1.86
CA VAL A 17 2.53 2.62 3.26
C VAL A 17 1.97 3.69 4.19
N HIS A 18 2.28 4.97 3.93
CA HIS A 18 1.73 6.09 4.69
C HIS A 18 0.22 6.24 4.48
N LYS A 19 -0.23 6.27 3.22
CA LYS A 19 -1.65 6.40 2.85
C LYS A 19 -2.53 5.28 3.42
N ALA A 20 -1.99 4.06 3.54
CA ALA A 20 -2.70 2.94 4.17
C ALA A 20 -2.86 3.08 5.69
N GLY A 21 -2.34 4.16 6.31
CA GLY A 21 -2.36 4.41 7.75
C GLY A 21 -1.40 3.52 8.55
N LEU A 22 -0.54 2.74 7.86
CA LEU A 22 0.32 1.77 8.52
C LEU A 22 1.44 2.43 9.31
N VAL A 23 1.93 3.59 8.85
CA VAL A 23 2.94 4.38 9.57
C VAL A 23 2.39 4.87 10.91
N ASP A 24 1.19 5.46 10.90
CA ASP A 24 0.55 5.99 12.11
C ASP A 24 0.20 4.87 13.08
N LEU A 25 -0.36 3.77 12.57
CA LEU A 25 -0.70 2.59 13.37
C LEU A 25 0.53 1.96 14.04
N ALA A 26 1.65 1.89 13.33
CA ALA A 26 2.89 1.29 13.82
C ALA A 26 3.75 2.28 14.63
N GLY A 27 3.37 3.55 14.74
CA GLY A 27 4.20 4.59 15.35
C GLY A 27 5.55 4.77 14.66
N ASP A 28 5.59 4.65 13.33
CA ASP A 28 6.80 4.67 12.48
C ASP A 28 7.84 3.57 12.82
N ASP A 29 7.46 2.53 13.56
CA ASP A 29 8.35 1.41 13.84
C ASP A 29 8.53 0.53 12.59
N ARG A 30 9.74 0.60 12.01
CA ARG A 30 10.07 -0.08 10.76
C ARG A 30 9.97 -1.61 10.86
N ALA A 31 10.28 -2.18 12.02
CA ALA A 31 10.21 -3.62 12.21
C ALA A 31 8.76 -4.10 12.19
N THR A 32 7.85 -3.37 12.84
CA THR A 32 6.41 -3.62 12.85
C THR A 32 5.81 -3.47 11.46
N ILE A 33 6.15 -2.39 10.73
CA ILE A 33 5.71 -2.19 9.34
C ILE A 33 6.17 -3.35 8.47
N TYR A 34 7.44 -3.75 8.57
CA TYR A 34 7.98 -4.86 7.79
C TYR A 34 7.31 -6.19 8.14
N GLY A 35 7.08 -6.47 9.42
CA GLY A 35 6.36 -7.66 9.87
C GLY A 35 4.94 -7.73 9.32
N ALA A 36 4.20 -6.62 9.31
CA ALA A 36 2.86 -6.55 8.73
C ALA A 36 2.87 -6.84 7.21
N LEU A 37 3.87 -6.34 6.48
CA LEU A 37 4.02 -6.64 5.05
C LEU A 37 4.38 -8.11 4.80
N LEU A 38 5.23 -8.71 5.64
CA LEU A 38 5.56 -10.14 5.57
C LEU A 38 4.34 -11.02 5.83
N GLU A 39 3.49 -10.65 6.79
CA GLU A 39 2.21 -11.32 7.07
C GLU A 39 1.30 -11.32 5.82
N LEU A 40 1.21 -10.20 5.10
CA LEU A 40 0.47 -10.14 3.83
C LEU A 40 1.08 -11.06 2.78
N VAL A 41 2.40 -11.07 2.61
CA VAL A 41 3.07 -11.98 1.68
C VAL A 41 2.78 -13.45 2.05
N GLY A 42 2.82 -13.78 3.34
CA GLY A 42 2.45 -15.10 3.86
C GLY A 42 1.02 -15.49 3.45
N LYS A 43 0.04 -14.61 3.71
CA LYS A 43 -1.37 -14.82 3.35
C LYS A 43 -1.59 -15.03 1.85
N ALA A 44 -0.89 -14.25 1.02
CA ALA A 44 -0.98 -14.39 -0.43
C ALA A 44 -0.43 -15.74 -0.90
N ARG A 45 0.62 -16.25 -0.25
CA ARG A 45 1.26 -17.54 -0.61
C ARG A 45 0.52 -18.76 -0.06
N SER A 46 -0.21 -18.61 1.05
CA SER A 46 -0.91 -19.73 1.71
C SER A 46 -2.32 -19.99 1.16
N GLY A 47 -2.93 -19.03 0.46
CA GLY A 47 -4.23 -19.20 -0.20
C GLY A 47 -4.10 -19.42 -1.71
N THR A 48 -5.23 -19.42 -2.43
CA THR A 48 -5.22 -19.23 -3.90
C THR A 48 -4.71 -17.82 -4.18
N ALA A 49 -3.40 -17.70 -4.44
CA ALA A 49 -2.70 -16.43 -4.53
C ALA A 49 -3.37 -15.44 -5.49
N ASP A 50 -3.89 -15.94 -6.62
CA ASP A 50 -4.56 -15.12 -7.62
C ASP A 50 -5.86 -14.48 -7.11
N ASP A 51 -6.64 -15.19 -6.30
CA ASP A 51 -7.90 -14.67 -5.73
C ASP A 51 -7.63 -13.58 -4.69
N VAL A 52 -6.61 -13.80 -3.85
CA VAL A 52 -6.21 -12.87 -2.78
C VAL A 52 -5.65 -11.58 -3.40
N LEU A 53 -4.76 -11.69 -4.38
CA LEU A 53 -4.20 -10.53 -5.08
C LEU A 53 -5.27 -9.76 -5.86
N ALA A 54 -6.21 -10.47 -6.52
CA ALA A 54 -7.32 -9.83 -7.21
C ALA A 54 -8.23 -9.06 -6.25
N LEU A 55 -8.51 -9.62 -5.06
CA LEU A 55 -9.27 -8.94 -4.01
C LEU A 55 -8.59 -7.66 -3.54
N TRP A 56 -7.30 -7.71 -3.23
CA TRP A 56 -6.54 -6.53 -2.78
C TRP A 56 -6.46 -5.47 -3.87
N LYS A 57 -6.26 -5.86 -5.12
CA LYS A 57 -6.28 -4.93 -6.26
C LYS A 57 -7.61 -4.16 -6.35
N ARG A 58 -8.74 -4.87 -6.24
CA ARG A 58 -10.07 -4.24 -6.26
C ARG A 58 -10.28 -3.30 -5.05
N ARG A 59 -9.84 -3.71 -3.86
CA ARG A 59 -9.95 -2.88 -2.65
C ARG A 59 -9.11 -1.61 -2.75
N GLY A 60 -7.85 -1.74 -3.18
CA GLY A 60 -6.95 -0.60 -3.37
C GLY A 60 -7.50 0.38 -4.39
N ARG A 61 -8.04 -0.10 -5.51
CA ARG A 61 -8.67 0.77 -6.52
C ARG A 61 -9.82 1.60 -5.93
N ARG A 62 -10.75 0.98 -5.21
CA ARG A 62 -11.85 1.71 -4.58
C ARG A 62 -11.36 2.76 -3.57
N ALA A 63 -10.34 2.45 -2.79
CA ALA A 63 -9.77 3.42 -1.85
C ALA A 63 -9.21 4.65 -2.57
N PHE A 64 -8.45 4.45 -3.66
CA PHE A 64 -7.98 5.56 -4.48
C PHE A 64 -9.11 6.39 -5.09
N ASP A 65 -10.15 5.72 -5.61
CA ASP A 65 -11.28 6.40 -6.23
C ASP A 65 -12.02 7.26 -5.20
N SER A 66 -12.28 6.74 -3.99
CA SER A 66 -12.93 7.48 -2.90
C SER A 66 -12.12 8.68 -2.41
N GLU A 67 -10.79 8.55 -2.29
CA GLU A 67 -9.92 9.67 -1.93
C GLU A 67 -9.91 10.76 -3.02
N ALA A 68 -9.91 10.36 -4.28
CA ALA A 68 -9.95 11.29 -5.40
C ALA A 68 -11.28 12.06 -5.46
N GLU A 69 -12.40 11.40 -5.16
CA GLU A 69 -13.71 12.04 -5.03
C GLU A 69 -13.75 13.02 -3.86
N GLY A 70 -13.29 12.63 -2.67
CA GLY A 70 -13.22 13.53 -1.50
C GLY A 70 -12.39 14.78 -1.78
N SER A 71 -11.21 14.61 -2.39
CA SER A 71 -10.34 15.74 -2.77
C SER A 71 -10.95 16.71 -3.79
N ARG A 72 -11.94 16.27 -4.57
CA ARG A 72 -12.67 17.11 -5.53
C ARG A 72 -13.83 17.86 -4.88
N THR A 73 -14.39 17.34 -3.79
CA THR A 73 -15.48 17.99 -3.04
C THR A 73 -14.94 19.04 -2.07
N ASP A 74 -13.71 18.87 -1.58
CA ASP A 74 -13.03 19.79 -0.67
C ASP A 74 -12.32 20.98 -1.38
N ALA A 75 -12.34 21.03 -2.71
CA ALA A 75 -11.69 22.04 -3.56
C ALA A 75 -12.71 22.93 -4.28
#